data_AF-F4XJU0-F1
#
_entry.id   AF-F4XJU0-F1
#
_cell.length_a   1.000
_cell.length_b   1.000
_cell.length_c   1.000
_cell.angle_alpha   90.00
_cell.angle_beta   90.00
_cell.angle_gamma   90.00
#
_symmetry.space_group_name_H-M   'P 1'
#
loop_
_entity.id
_entity.type
_entity.pdbx_description
1 polymer ?
#
loop_
_entity_poly.entity_id
_entity_poly.type
_entity_poly.pdbx_seq_one_letter_code
_entity_poly.pdbx_strand_id
1 'polypeptide(L)'
;MSKQRKPRGVSASPEGIRRLNQAKATETDDEGQSLTFDRLAERAENISDRTVKRFFSGKPVDRGYAIAIIEALGLKPEDVLSPEELFVSESIEQIQAKDTGDSERAGELIKGLETALSEFKKSEEASLQAMEWLKANRKALSQEAAEAALRKHYDQNPNNVDTDYSEDIEVFSQEIRKYLQLIYYCLELGSWELMDRAIQESKIPVNRDLQLYVDALDFIKNQKVSLSFDPEEAKEITLYLDEIINIIPRRL
;
A
#
# COMPACT_ATOMS: atom_id res chain seq x y z
N MET A 1 5.43 -34.65 -12.88
CA MET A 1 5.95 -33.35 -12.38
C MET A 1 5.66 -33.27 -10.89
N SER A 2 6.69 -33.22 -10.04
CA SER A 2 6.47 -33.16 -8.59
C SER A 2 5.88 -31.81 -8.21
N LYS A 3 4.69 -31.80 -7.60
CA LYS A 3 4.14 -30.59 -6.96
C LYS A 3 5.22 -30.04 -6.03
N GLN A 4 5.72 -28.83 -6.28
CA GLN A 4 6.62 -28.14 -5.35
C GLN A 4 5.91 -28.11 -3.99
N ARG A 5 6.48 -28.82 -3.00
CA ARG A 5 6.00 -28.74 -1.62
C ARG A 5 6.15 -27.29 -1.18
N LYS A 6 5.05 -26.64 -0.79
CA LYS A 6 5.10 -25.31 -0.17
C LYS A 6 6.08 -25.36 1.02
N PRO A 7 7.00 -24.40 1.14
CA PRO A 7 7.88 -24.33 2.29
C PRO A 7 7.02 -24.19 3.56
N ARG A 8 7.27 -25.05 4.56
CA ARG A 8 6.53 -25.06 5.84
C ARG A 8 6.96 -23.93 6.79
N GLY A 9 7.67 -22.92 6.30
CA GLY A 9 8.32 -21.91 7.13
C GLY A 9 7.88 -20.52 6.76
N VAL A 10 7.95 -19.61 7.73
CA VAL A 10 7.58 -18.20 7.59
C VAL A 10 8.81 -17.35 7.28
N SER A 11 8.62 -16.28 6.53
CA SER A 11 9.66 -15.28 6.23
C SER A 11 9.24 -13.89 6.69
N ALA A 12 10.22 -13.08 7.07
CA ALA A 12 10.00 -11.66 7.32
C ALA A 12 9.61 -10.94 6.01
N SER A 13 8.68 -9.99 6.11
CA SER A 13 8.37 -9.08 5.00
C SER A 13 9.55 -8.15 4.73
N PRO A 14 9.62 -7.49 3.56
CA PRO A 14 10.67 -6.50 3.30
C PRO A 14 10.75 -5.42 4.38
N GLU A 15 9.61 -4.96 4.89
CA GLU A 15 9.54 -4.01 5.99
C GLU A 15 9.95 -4.64 7.32
N GLY A 16 9.53 -5.88 7.58
CA GLY A 16 9.94 -6.63 8.75
C GLY A 16 11.45 -6.84 8.85
N ILE A 17 12.12 -7.08 7.72
CA ILE A 17 13.59 -7.15 7.65
C ILE A 17 14.21 -5.81 8.08
N ARG A 18 13.63 -4.68 7.66
CA ARG A 18 14.14 -3.36 8.08
C ARG A 18 13.96 -3.16 9.58
N ARG A 19 12.80 -3.51 10.13
CA ARG A 19 12.52 -3.40 11.57
C ARG A 19 13.42 -4.32 12.41
N LEU A 20 13.64 -5.56 11.97
CA LEU A 20 14.61 -6.47 12.59
C LEU A 20 16.02 -5.87 12.62
N ASN A 21 16.48 -5.30 11.51
CA ASN A 21 17.80 -4.68 11.45
C ASN A 21 17.89 -3.42 12.32
N GLN A 22 16.82 -2.62 12.39
CA GLN A 22 16.76 -1.42 13.23
C GLN A 22 16.74 -1.77 14.72
N ALA A 23 15.92 -2.74 15.14
CA ALA A 23 15.86 -3.21 16.51
C ALA A 23 17.22 -3.79 16.94
N LYS A 24 17.81 -4.66 16.11
CA LYS A 24 19.15 -5.21 16.39
C LYS A 24 20.24 -4.13 16.47
N ALA A 25 20.14 -3.04 15.71
CA ALA A 25 21.12 -1.95 15.72
C ALA A 25 20.97 -1.01 16.93
N THR A 26 19.77 -0.97 17.53
CA THR A 26 19.45 -0.09 18.66
C THR A 26 19.54 -0.80 20.00
N GLU A 27 19.40 -2.12 20.02
CA GLU A 27 19.58 -2.93 21.22
C GLU A 27 21.05 -3.20 21.55
N THR A 28 21.33 -3.20 22.84
CA THR A 28 22.58 -3.68 23.43
C THR A 28 22.31 -4.99 24.17
N ASP A 29 23.31 -5.86 24.22
CA ASP A 29 23.25 -7.06 25.06
C ASP A 29 23.34 -6.70 26.56
N ASP A 30 23.24 -7.72 27.41
CA ASP A 30 23.31 -7.59 28.88
C ASP A 30 24.67 -7.05 29.37
N GLU A 31 25.68 -7.00 28.50
CA GLU A 31 27.02 -6.47 28.76
C GLU A 31 27.19 -5.03 28.20
N GLY A 32 26.14 -4.45 27.62
CA GLY A 32 26.15 -3.10 27.04
C GLY A 32 26.83 -3.00 25.66
N GLN A 33 27.12 -4.14 25.02
CA GLN A 33 27.71 -4.20 23.68
C GLN A 33 26.63 -4.32 22.60
N SER A 34 26.97 -3.97 21.35
CA SER A 34 26.04 -4.07 20.23
C SER A 34 25.58 -5.51 20.02
N LEU A 35 24.27 -5.71 19.88
CA LEU A 35 23.67 -7.03 19.74
C LEU A 35 24.13 -7.75 18.45
N THR A 36 24.89 -8.84 18.62
CA THR A 36 25.34 -9.71 17.53
C THR A 36 24.29 -10.79 17.23
N PHE A 37 24.42 -11.47 16.08
CA PHE A 37 23.50 -12.56 15.75
C PHE A 37 23.67 -13.77 16.68
N ASP A 38 24.89 -14.04 17.16
CA ASP A 38 25.16 -15.12 18.12
C ASP A 38 24.48 -14.83 19.47
N ARG A 39 24.57 -13.59 19.97
CA ARG A 39 23.90 -13.16 21.21
C ARG A 39 22.38 -13.15 21.07
N LEU A 40 21.87 -12.71 19.92
CA LEU A 40 20.43 -12.79 19.63
C LEU A 40 19.95 -14.25 19.56
N ALA A 41 20.77 -15.16 19.03
CA ALA A 41 20.51 -16.59 19.02
C ALA A 41 20.41 -17.18 20.43
N GLU A 42 21.32 -16.79 21.34
CA GLU A 42 21.25 -17.16 22.77
C GLU A 42 19.97 -16.63 23.42
N ARG A 43 19.60 -15.38 23.13
CA ARG A 43 18.42 -14.72 23.69
C ARG A 43 17.09 -15.29 23.19
N ALA A 44 17.04 -15.67 21.91
CA ALA A 44 15.88 -16.28 21.28
C ALA A 44 15.86 -17.80 21.52
N GLU A 45 15.76 -18.23 22.78
CA GLU A 45 15.62 -19.64 23.19
C GLU A 45 16.72 -20.60 22.66
N ASN A 46 17.98 -20.14 22.56
CA ASN A 46 19.11 -20.94 22.03
C ASN A 46 18.91 -21.44 20.59
N ILE A 47 18.33 -20.62 19.73
CA ILE A 47 18.26 -20.89 18.29
C ILE A 47 19.66 -20.78 17.68
N SER A 48 19.99 -21.59 16.66
CA SER A 48 21.29 -21.45 15.99
C SER A 48 21.43 -20.10 15.28
N ASP A 49 22.59 -19.44 15.39
CA ASP A 49 22.93 -18.20 14.66
C ASP A 49 22.64 -18.30 13.15
N ARG A 50 22.89 -19.48 12.55
CA ARG A 50 22.56 -19.74 11.15
C ARG A 50 21.06 -19.54 10.84
N THR A 51 20.18 -19.94 11.74
CA THR A 51 18.72 -19.73 11.61
C THR A 51 18.36 -18.26 11.74
N VAL A 52 18.99 -17.55 12.68
CA VAL A 52 18.80 -16.10 12.85
C VAL A 52 19.22 -15.34 11.60
N LYS A 53 20.45 -15.55 11.11
CA LYS A 53 20.96 -14.96 9.87
C LYS A 53 20.08 -15.29 8.65
N ARG A 54 19.58 -16.53 8.59
CA ARG A 54 18.67 -16.97 7.54
C ARG A 54 17.36 -16.17 7.55
N PHE A 55 16.79 -15.96 8.73
CA PHE A 55 15.56 -15.17 8.89
C PHE A 55 15.77 -13.71 8.52
N PHE A 56 16.86 -13.08 8.98
CA PHE A 56 17.25 -11.72 8.62
C PHE A 56 17.53 -11.53 7.12
N SER A 57 17.85 -12.61 6.41
CA SER A 57 18.04 -12.62 4.95
C SER A 57 16.73 -12.82 4.17
N GLY A 58 15.56 -12.77 4.85
CA GLY A 58 14.25 -12.99 4.24
C GLY A 58 13.97 -14.43 3.83
N LYS A 59 14.77 -15.41 4.29
CA LYS A 59 14.56 -16.81 3.93
C LYS A 59 13.63 -17.50 4.93
N PRO A 60 12.74 -18.40 4.48
CA PRO A 60 11.81 -19.11 5.36
C PRO A 60 12.51 -19.88 6.49
N VAL A 61 12.01 -19.74 7.71
CA VAL A 61 12.41 -20.49 8.93
C VAL A 61 11.17 -21.05 9.63
N ASP A 62 11.36 -21.92 10.62
CA ASP A 62 10.25 -22.42 11.44
C ASP A 62 9.56 -21.27 12.18
N ARG A 63 8.23 -21.34 12.34
CA ARG A 63 7.45 -20.27 12.96
C ARG A 63 7.84 -20.03 14.42
N GLY A 64 8.06 -21.08 15.20
CA GLY A 64 8.49 -20.93 16.59
C GLY A 64 9.81 -20.17 16.66
N TYR A 65 10.73 -20.48 15.75
CA TYR A 65 12.00 -19.76 15.65
C TYR A 65 11.84 -18.30 15.20
N ALA A 66 10.96 -18.02 14.22
CA ALA A 66 10.69 -16.66 13.80
C ALA A 66 10.11 -15.81 14.94
N ILE A 67 9.11 -16.33 15.66
CA ILE A 67 8.47 -15.65 16.79
C ILE A 67 9.50 -15.38 17.89
N ALA A 68 10.26 -16.40 18.30
CA ALA A 68 11.29 -16.23 19.34
C ALA A 68 12.34 -15.17 18.96
N ILE A 69 12.76 -15.10 17.69
CA ILE A 69 13.70 -14.06 17.21
C ILE A 69 13.07 -12.67 17.26
N ILE A 70 11.80 -12.55 16.88
CA ILE A 70 11.05 -11.28 16.86
C ILE A 70 10.84 -10.76 18.28
N GLU A 71 10.38 -11.63 19.18
CA GLU A 71 10.12 -11.29 20.59
C GLU A 71 11.42 -10.99 21.35
N ALA A 72 12.53 -11.67 21.02
CA ALA A 72 13.85 -11.37 21.59
C ALA A 72 14.35 -9.95 21.27
N LEU A 73 13.78 -9.30 20.25
CA LEU A 73 14.03 -7.92 19.85
C LEU A 73 12.91 -6.96 20.29
N GLY A 74 11.99 -7.42 21.15
CA GLY A 74 10.85 -6.63 21.63
C GLY A 74 9.86 -6.21 20.53
N LEU A 75 9.91 -6.85 19.36
CA LEU A 75 9.01 -6.59 18.24
C LEU A 75 7.78 -7.51 18.33
N LYS A 76 6.71 -7.16 17.60
CA LYS A 76 5.55 -8.06 17.45
C LYS A 76 5.63 -8.84 16.14
N PRO A 77 5.09 -10.07 16.08
CA PRO A 77 5.02 -10.84 14.83
C PRO A 77 4.33 -10.07 13.68
N GLU A 78 3.30 -9.30 14.00
CA GLU A 78 2.55 -8.41 13.11
C GLU A 78 3.42 -7.37 12.40
N ASP A 79 4.48 -6.92 13.06
CA ASP A 79 5.38 -5.89 12.56
C ASP A 79 6.46 -6.44 11.61
N VAL A 80 6.64 -7.76 11.60
CA VAL A 80 7.81 -8.40 10.97
C VAL A 80 7.42 -9.43 9.91
N LEU A 81 6.38 -10.21 10.14
CA LEU A 81 5.90 -11.21 9.19
C LEU A 81 5.00 -10.54 8.15
N SER A 82 4.87 -11.14 6.96
CA SER A 82 3.94 -10.62 5.97
C SER A 82 2.48 -10.89 6.42
N PRO A 83 1.53 -9.99 6.11
CA PRO A 83 0.12 -10.21 6.45
C PRO A 83 -0.41 -11.54 5.91
N GLU A 84 0.04 -11.97 4.73
CA GLU A 84 -0.35 -13.25 4.16
C GLU A 84 0.17 -14.44 4.98
N GLU A 85 1.41 -14.38 5.45
CA GLU A 85 2.03 -15.43 6.27
C GLU A 85 1.39 -15.52 7.66
N LEU A 86 1.05 -14.39 8.28
CA LEU A 86 0.33 -14.34 9.56
C LEU A 86 -1.06 -14.94 9.42
N PHE A 87 -1.81 -14.52 8.40
CA PHE A 87 -3.17 -14.97 8.16
C PHE A 87 -3.25 -16.46 7.82
N VAL A 88 -2.33 -16.95 6.98
CA VAL A 88 -2.23 -18.38 6.66
C VAL A 88 -1.82 -19.19 7.89
N SER A 89 -0.89 -18.69 8.71
CA SER A 89 -0.41 -19.40 9.90
C SER A 89 -1.45 -19.46 11.02
N GLU A 90 -2.13 -18.35 11.30
CA GLU A 90 -3.25 -18.31 12.24
C GLU A 90 -4.39 -19.23 11.79
N SER A 91 -4.68 -19.24 10.48
CA SER A 91 -5.69 -20.14 9.92
C SER A 91 -5.28 -21.62 10.08
N ILE A 92 -4.01 -21.96 9.85
CA ILE A 92 -3.50 -23.34 10.02
C ILE A 92 -3.53 -23.77 11.48
N GLU A 93 -3.12 -22.91 12.42
CA GLU A 93 -3.16 -23.23 13.86
C GLU A 93 -4.59 -23.36 14.37
N GLN A 94 -5.52 -22.52 13.91
CA GLN A 94 -6.93 -22.66 14.26
C GLN A 94 -7.54 -23.96 13.72
N ILE A 95 -7.09 -24.44 12.55
CA ILE A 95 -7.49 -25.72 11.97
C ILE A 95 -6.88 -26.91 12.73
N GLN A 96 -5.64 -26.79 13.21
CA GLN A 96 -4.89 -27.89 13.83
C GLN A 96 -5.09 -28.00 15.36
N ALA A 97 -5.40 -26.90 16.05
CA ALA A 97 -5.48 -26.86 17.51
C ALA A 97 -6.83 -27.38 18.09
N LYS A 98 -7.82 -27.72 17.27
CA LYS A 98 -9.14 -28.17 17.77
C LYS A 98 -9.68 -29.40 17.05
N ASP A 99 -9.31 -30.56 17.57
CA ASP A 99 -10.07 -31.80 17.41
C ASP A 99 -11.34 -31.74 18.30
N THR A 100 -12.28 -30.86 17.95
CA THR A 100 -13.62 -30.83 18.54
C THR A 100 -14.64 -30.38 17.50
N GLY A 101 -15.22 -31.35 16.79
CA GLY A 101 -16.64 -31.43 16.44
C GLY A 101 -17.45 -30.16 16.14
N ASP A 102 -16.96 -29.22 15.32
CA ASP A 102 -17.79 -28.14 14.79
C ASP A 102 -17.42 -27.83 13.32
N SER A 103 -17.59 -28.85 12.47
CA SER A 103 -17.31 -28.81 11.03
C SER A 103 -18.01 -27.65 10.30
N GLU A 104 -19.11 -27.13 10.84
CA GLU A 104 -19.89 -26.05 10.26
C GLU A 104 -19.18 -24.70 10.44
N ARG A 105 -18.68 -24.41 11.65
CA ARG A 105 -17.94 -23.19 11.95
C ARG A 105 -16.59 -23.10 11.24
N ALA A 106 -15.91 -24.24 11.09
CA ALA A 106 -14.70 -24.32 10.26
C ALA A 106 -15.02 -24.06 8.77
N GLY A 107 -16.16 -24.55 8.28
CA GLY A 107 -16.64 -24.28 6.92
C GLY A 107 -16.97 -22.80 6.68
N GLU A 108 -17.58 -22.12 7.66
CA GLU A 108 -17.86 -20.69 7.60
C GLU A 108 -16.58 -19.84 7.52
N LEU A 109 -15.58 -20.17 8.36
CA LEU A 109 -14.29 -19.48 8.33
C LEU A 109 -13.58 -19.68 6.98
N ILE A 110 -13.51 -20.92 6.49
CA ILE A 110 -12.91 -21.23 5.18
C ILE A 110 -13.60 -20.41 4.07
N LYS A 111 -14.93 -20.35 4.08
CA LYS A 111 -15.69 -19.57 3.09
C LYS A 111 -15.42 -18.07 3.20
N GLY A 112 -15.29 -17.54 4.42
CA GLY A 112 -14.88 -16.16 4.67
C GLY A 112 -13.49 -15.85 4.11
N LEU A 113 -12.53 -16.74 4.35
CA LEU A 113 -11.16 -16.62 3.82
C LEU A 113 -11.13 -16.67 2.29
N GLU A 114 -11.88 -17.58 1.68
CA GLU A 114 -12.00 -17.70 0.23
C GLU A 114 -12.61 -16.44 -0.39
N THR A 115 -13.61 -15.85 0.27
CA THR A 115 -14.25 -14.61 -0.16
C THR A 115 -13.25 -13.45 -0.11
N ALA A 116 -12.56 -13.26 1.02
CA ALA A 116 -11.57 -12.21 1.18
C ALA A 116 -10.40 -12.35 0.20
N LEU A 117 -9.90 -13.57 -0.04
CA LEU A 117 -8.85 -13.83 -1.02
C LEU A 117 -9.30 -13.54 -2.46
N SER A 118 -10.56 -13.85 -2.79
CA SER A 118 -11.14 -13.54 -4.09
C SER A 118 -11.28 -12.03 -4.30
N GLU A 119 -11.74 -11.31 -3.28
CA GLU A 119 -11.85 -9.85 -3.30
C GLU A 119 -10.48 -9.17 -3.40
N PHE A 120 -9.49 -9.66 -2.64
CA PHE A 120 -8.12 -9.15 -2.69
C PHE A 120 -7.50 -9.31 -4.08
N LYS A 121 -7.66 -10.48 -4.72
CA LYS A 121 -7.17 -10.69 -6.09
C LYS A 121 -7.81 -9.75 -7.10
N LYS A 122 -9.12 -9.52 -6.99
CA LYS A 122 -9.82 -8.57 -7.87
C LYS A 122 -9.32 -7.14 -7.66
N SER A 123 -9.07 -6.75 -6.41
CA SER A 123 -8.48 -5.44 -6.07
C SER A 123 -7.06 -5.29 -6.61
N GLU A 124 -6.24 -6.32 -6.54
CA GLU A 124 -4.89 -6.35 -7.13
C GLU A 124 -4.94 -6.20 -8.66
N GLU A 125 -5.83 -6.96 -9.33
CA GLU A 125 -6.03 -6.87 -10.78
C GLU A 125 -6.52 -5.47 -11.20
N ALA A 126 -7.52 -4.92 -10.51
CA ALA A 126 -8.02 -3.57 -10.75
C ALA A 126 -6.94 -2.50 -10.56
N SER A 127 -6.12 -2.63 -9.50
CA SER A 127 -4.99 -1.74 -9.25
C SER A 127 -3.98 -1.79 -10.39
N LEU A 128 -3.65 -2.98 -10.88
CA LEU A 128 -2.70 -3.16 -11.97
C LEU A 128 -3.22 -2.57 -13.29
N GLN A 129 -4.49 -2.77 -13.61
CA GLN A 129 -5.12 -2.16 -14.78
C GLN A 129 -5.11 -0.62 -14.68
N ALA A 130 -5.48 -0.08 -13.51
CA ALA A 130 -5.44 1.36 -13.26
C ALA A 130 -4.02 1.94 -13.39
N MET A 131 -3.01 1.23 -12.88
CA MET A 131 -1.61 1.63 -12.99
C MET A 131 -1.16 1.71 -14.46
N GLU A 132 -1.42 0.67 -15.26
CA GLU A 132 -1.01 0.64 -16.67
C GLU A 132 -1.74 1.73 -17.47
N TRP A 133 -3.02 1.97 -17.19
CA TRP A 133 -3.77 3.06 -17.81
C TRP A 133 -3.22 4.43 -17.42
N LEU A 134 -2.94 4.67 -16.14
CA LEU A 134 -2.32 5.92 -15.68
C LEU A 134 -0.96 6.12 -16.35
N LYS A 135 -0.12 5.09 -16.38
CA LYS A 135 1.20 5.14 -17.01
C LYS A 135 1.14 5.53 -18.49
N ALA A 136 0.15 5.02 -19.23
CA ALA A 136 -0.06 5.35 -20.64
C ALA A 136 -0.66 6.75 -20.86
N ASN A 137 -1.60 7.17 -20.00
CA ASN A 137 -2.46 8.32 -20.28
C ASN A 137 -2.18 9.56 -19.43
N ARG A 138 -1.35 9.47 -18.38
CA ARG A 138 -1.18 10.52 -17.37
C ARG A 138 -0.88 11.91 -17.95
N LYS A 139 -0.06 11.99 -19.01
CA LYS A 139 0.25 13.29 -19.64
C LYS A 139 -1.01 13.93 -20.25
N ALA A 140 -1.74 13.18 -21.08
CA ALA A 140 -2.97 13.65 -21.71
C ALA A 140 -4.05 13.96 -20.66
N LEU A 141 -4.27 13.04 -19.71
CA LEU A 141 -5.22 13.23 -18.61
C LEU A 141 -4.96 14.50 -17.82
N SER A 142 -3.70 14.76 -17.45
CA SER A 142 -3.35 15.96 -16.70
C SER A 142 -3.61 17.25 -17.46
N GLN A 143 -3.44 17.24 -18.78
CA GLN A 143 -3.63 18.42 -19.63
C GLN A 143 -5.12 18.68 -19.85
N GLU A 144 -5.89 17.65 -20.21
CA GLU A 144 -7.33 17.77 -20.44
C GLU A 144 -8.08 18.14 -19.16
N ALA A 145 -7.67 17.61 -18.00
CA ALA A 145 -8.25 17.95 -16.71
C ALA A 145 -7.96 19.40 -16.30
N ALA A 146 -6.71 19.86 -16.52
CA ALA A 146 -6.33 21.24 -16.25
C ALA A 146 -7.12 22.22 -17.13
N GLU A 147 -7.23 21.92 -18.43
CA GLU A 147 -8.01 22.71 -19.38
C GLU A 147 -9.49 22.75 -18.98
N ALA A 148 -10.10 21.60 -18.67
CA ALA A 148 -11.51 21.53 -18.28
C ALA A 148 -11.81 22.33 -17.00
N ALA A 149 -10.95 22.24 -16.00
CA ALA A 149 -11.12 22.96 -14.74
C ALA A 149 -10.93 24.48 -14.90
N LEU A 150 -9.87 24.91 -15.60
CA LEU A 150 -9.63 26.34 -15.86
C LEU A 150 -10.75 26.94 -16.70
N ARG A 151 -11.20 26.23 -17.74
CA ARG A 151 -12.33 26.67 -18.56
C ARG A 151 -13.61 26.81 -17.74
N LYS A 152 -13.92 25.83 -16.88
CA LYS A 152 -15.09 25.90 -16.00
C LYS A 152 -15.04 27.09 -15.05
N HIS A 153 -13.87 27.44 -14.52
CA HIS A 153 -13.70 28.53 -13.57
C HIS A 153 -13.69 29.91 -14.25
N TYR A 154 -13.02 30.04 -15.40
CA TYR A 154 -12.87 31.31 -16.10
C TYR A 154 -14.01 31.66 -17.05
N ASP A 155 -14.65 30.69 -17.72
CA ASP A 155 -15.81 30.96 -18.60
C ASP A 155 -17.03 31.47 -17.79
N GLN A 156 -17.05 31.21 -16.48
CA GLN A 156 -18.04 31.78 -15.56
C GLN A 156 -17.83 33.28 -15.30
N ASN A 157 -16.69 33.85 -15.72
CA ASN A 157 -16.35 35.25 -15.51
C ASN A 157 -16.48 36.03 -16.83
N PRO A 158 -17.56 36.80 -17.05
CA PRO A 158 -17.86 37.44 -18.33
C PRO A 158 -16.84 38.50 -18.79
N ASN A 159 -15.85 38.83 -17.95
CA ASN A 159 -14.76 39.76 -18.27
C ASN A 159 -13.53 39.08 -18.92
N ASN A 160 -13.50 37.74 -19.03
CA ASN A 160 -12.29 36.96 -19.34
C ASN A 160 -12.29 36.31 -20.74
N VAL A 161 -13.11 36.82 -21.66
CA VAL A 161 -13.48 36.19 -22.95
C VAL A 161 -12.30 35.99 -23.93
N ASP A 162 -11.14 36.62 -23.70
CA ASP A 162 -9.97 36.58 -24.60
C ASP A 162 -8.63 36.20 -23.91
N THR A 163 -8.66 35.63 -22.70
CA THR A 163 -7.40 35.30 -22.01
C THR A 163 -6.79 34.02 -22.60
N ASP A 164 -5.56 34.11 -23.10
CA ASP A 164 -4.76 32.95 -23.51
C ASP A 164 -4.28 32.21 -22.25
N TYR A 165 -4.97 31.12 -21.91
CA TYR A 165 -4.64 30.29 -20.74
C TYR A 165 -3.58 29.22 -21.04
N SER A 166 -2.92 29.23 -22.21
CA SER A 166 -2.00 28.15 -22.61
C SER A 166 -0.86 27.91 -21.60
N GLU A 167 -0.25 28.99 -21.09
CA GLU A 167 0.81 28.92 -20.07
C GLU A 167 0.26 28.41 -18.72
N ASP A 168 -0.94 28.85 -18.34
CA ASP A 168 -1.63 28.40 -17.13
C ASP A 168 -2.01 26.92 -17.18
N ILE A 169 -2.47 26.44 -18.35
CA ILE A 169 -2.78 25.03 -18.60
C ILE A 169 -1.50 24.20 -18.46
N GLU A 170 -0.37 24.66 -19.01
CA GLU A 170 0.88 23.91 -18.92
C GLU A 170 1.32 23.78 -17.46
N VAL A 171 1.40 24.88 -16.72
CA VAL A 171 1.80 24.87 -15.30
C VAL A 171 0.84 24.01 -14.47
N PHE A 172 -0.47 24.21 -14.63
CA PHE A 172 -1.47 23.49 -13.84
C PHE A 172 -1.51 21.99 -14.18
N SER A 173 -1.32 21.62 -15.46
CA SER A 173 -1.22 20.21 -15.86
C SER A 173 -0.03 19.50 -15.21
N GLN A 174 1.10 20.19 -14.99
CA GLN A 174 2.23 19.60 -14.28
C GLN A 174 1.91 19.33 -12.81
N GLU A 175 1.09 20.16 -12.19
CA GLU A 175 0.63 19.96 -10.82
C GLU A 175 -0.34 18.78 -10.73
N ILE A 176 -1.36 18.72 -11.60
CA ILE A 176 -2.28 17.57 -11.69
C ILE A 176 -1.52 16.27 -11.95
N ARG A 177 -0.48 16.31 -12.79
CA ARG A 177 0.38 15.14 -13.04
C ARG A 177 1.05 14.61 -11.76
N LYS A 178 1.42 15.47 -10.81
CA LYS A 178 2.00 15.04 -9.53
C LYS A 178 0.98 14.29 -8.68
N TYR A 179 -0.29 14.74 -8.66
CA TYR A 179 -1.37 13.98 -8.00
C TYR A 179 -1.55 12.61 -8.64
N LEU A 180 -1.63 12.52 -9.97
CA LEU A 180 -1.77 11.24 -10.67
C LEU A 180 -0.56 10.31 -10.46
N GLN A 181 0.65 10.87 -10.37
CA GLN A 181 1.85 10.11 -10.04
C GLN A 181 1.80 9.56 -8.62
N LEU A 182 1.22 10.30 -7.68
CA LEU A 182 1.07 9.86 -6.30
C LEU A 182 -0.01 8.77 -6.16
N ILE A 183 -1.13 8.91 -6.87
CA ILE A 183 -2.14 7.84 -7.00
C ILE A 183 -1.50 6.56 -7.54
N TYR A 184 -0.70 6.67 -8.59
CA TYR A 184 0.02 5.53 -9.16
C TYR A 184 0.86 4.79 -8.10
N TYR A 185 1.61 5.53 -7.26
CA TYR A 185 2.41 4.90 -6.21
C TYR A 185 1.57 4.30 -5.08
N CYS A 186 0.40 4.88 -4.78
CA CYS A 186 -0.50 4.32 -3.77
C CYS A 186 -1.14 3.02 -4.27
N LEU A 187 -1.50 2.95 -5.55
CA LEU A 187 -1.94 1.71 -6.22
C LEU A 187 -0.83 0.65 -6.22
N GLU A 188 0.42 1.03 -6.51
CA GLU A 188 1.57 0.11 -6.52
C GLU A 188 1.84 -0.51 -5.14
N LEU A 189 1.68 0.27 -4.06
CA LEU A 189 1.90 -0.21 -2.70
C LEU A 189 0.65 -0.79 -2.03
N GLY A 190 -0.54 -0.62 -2.63
CA GLY A 190 -1.81 -0.93 -1.99
C GLY A 190 -2.05 -0.16 -0.70
N SER A 191 -1.52 1.07 -0.57
CA SER A 191 -1.54 1.83 0.67
C SER A 191 -1.65 3.34 0.46
N TRP A 192 -2.41 3.97 1.36
CA TRP A 192 -2.63 5.42 1.46
C TRP A 192 -1.49 6.19 2.13
N GLU A 193 -0.59 5.51 2.82
CA GLU A 193 0.43 6.17 3.65
C GLU A 193 1.32 7.12 2.85
N LEU A 194 1.60 6.82 1.58
CA LEU A 194 2.37 7.72 0.72
C LEU A 194 1.63 9.01 0.42
N MET A 195 0.33 8.91 0.21
CA MET A 195 -0.52 10.07 0.01
C MET A 195 -0.51 10.91 1.27
N ASP A 196 -0.82 10.34 2.43
CA ASP A 196 -0.84 11.05 3.72
C ASP A 196 0.50 11.72 4.04
N ARG A 197 1.62 11.05 3.77
CA ARG A 197 2.95 11.62 3.98
C ARG A 197 3.25 12.77 3.01
N ALA A 198 2.99 12.59 1.71
CA ALA A 198 3.19 13.65 0.72
C ALA A 198 2.32 14.88 1.03
N ILE A 199 1.15 14.62 1.59
CA ILE A 199 0.20 15.60 2.09
C ILE A 199 0.76 16.37 3.30
N GLN A 200 1.20 15.67 4.35
CA GLN A 200 1.75 16.27 5.57
C GLN A 200 3.03 17.07 5.30
N GLU A 201 3.89 16.56 4.41
CA GLU A 201 5.15 17.19 4.05
C GLU A 201 4.99 18.32 3.03
N SER A 202 3.76 18.71 2.67
CA SER A 202 3.46 19.75 1.66
C SER A 202 4.16 19.52 0.32
N LYS A 203 4.38 18.25 -0.03
CA LYS A 203 5.00 17.85 -1.31
C LYS A 203 4.04 17.97 -2.49
N ILE A 204 2.75 18.09 -2.19
CA ILE A 204 1.69 18.29 -3.17
C ILE A 204 1.48 19.79 -3.38
N PRO A 205 1.67 20.30 -4.61
CA PRO A 205 1.46 21.72 -4.89
C PRO A 205 -0.01 22.10 -4.76
N VAL A 206 -0.25 23.19 -4.04
CA VAL A 206 -1.54 23.87 -3.91
C VAL A 206 -1.30 25.35 -4.15
N ASN A 207 -0.86 25.66 -5.36
CA ASN A 207 -0.42 27.00 -5.75
C ASN A 207 -1.56 27.87 -6.31
N ARG A 208 -2.74 27.27 -6.47
CA ARG A 208 -3.93 27.87 -7.08
C ARG A 208 -5.16 27.63 -6.19
N ASP A 209 -6.30 28.16 -6.61
CA ASP A 209 -7.60 27.90 -5.99
C ASP A 209 -7.83 26.38 -5.82
N LEU A 210 -8.15 25.97 -4.59
CA LEU A 210 -8.45 24.58 -4.22
C LEU A 210 -9.54 23.97 -5.12
N GLN A 211 -10.53 24.78 -5.51
CA GLN A 211 -11.64 24.32 -6.33
C GLN A 211 -11.17 23.88 -7.72
N LEU A 212 -10.09 24.47 -8.27
CA LEU A 212 -9.54 24.05 -9.56
C LEU A 212 -9.01 22.62 -9.49
N TYR A 213 -8.32 22.25 -8.41
CA TYR A 213 -7.81 20.89 -8.25
C TYR A 213 -8.93 19.88 -8.07
N VAL A 214 -9.95 20.23 -7.27
CA VAL A 214 -11.15 19.41 -7.09
C VAL A 214 -11.83 19.18 -8.44
N ASP A 215 -12.07 20.24 -9.21
CA ASP A 215 -12.73 20.16 -10.51
C ASP A 215 -11.93 19.34 -11.53
N ALA A 216 -10.59 19.48 -11.53
CA ALA A 216 -9.71 18.72 -12.41
C ALA A 216 -9.73 17.21 -12.08
N LEU A 217 -9.65 16.85 -10.79
CA LEU A 217 -9.67 15.47 -10.36
C LEU A 217 -11.07 14.84 -10.55
N ASP A 218 -12.12 15.61 -10.32
CA ASP A 218 -13.50 15.17 -10.55
C ASP A 218 -13.78 14.96 -12.04
N PHE A 219 -13.21 15.79 -12.92
CA PHE A 219 -13.22 15.56 -14.37
C PHE A 219 -12.56 14.22 -14.74
N ILE A 220 -11.39 13.92 -14.16
CA ILE A 220 -10.72 12.64 -14.41
C ILE A 220 -11.59 11.47 -13.93
N LYS A 221 -12.14 11.56 -12.72
CA LYS A 221 -13.01 10.53 -12.16
C LYS A 221 -14.25 10.29 -13.02
N ASN A 222 -15.04 11.32 -13.25
CA ASN A 222 -16.38 11.17 -13.83
C ASN A 222 -16.38 11.10 -15.36
N GLN A 223 -15.36 11.64 -16.03
CA GLN A 223 -15.32 11.70 -17.49
C GLN A 223 -14.23 10.83 -18.12
N LYS A 224 -13.16 10.48 -17.40
CA LYS A 224 -12.07 9.66 -17.95
C LYS A 224 -12.11 8.24 -17.43
N VAL A 225 -12.15 8.08 -16.11
CA VAL A 225 -12.21 6.75 -15.47
C VAL A 225 -13.52 6.06 -15.82
N SER A 226 -14.67 6.73 -15.68
CA SER A 226 -15.98 6.14 -16.01
C SER A 226 -16.16 5.75 -17.48
N LEU A 227 -15.36 6.28 -18.40
CA LEU A 227 -15.36 5.88 -19.82
C LEU A 227 -14.36 4.78 -20.14
N SER A 228 -13.31 4.62 -19.32
CA SER A 228 -12.19 3.72 -19.60
C SER A 228 -12.30 2.38 -18.89
N PHE A 229 -13.14 2.29 -17.86
CA PHE A 229 -13.22 1.13 -16.97
C PHE A 229 -14.67 0.80 -16.64
N ASP A 230 -14.93 -0.50 -16.45
CA ASP A 230 -16.13 -0.93 -15.75
C ASP A 230 -16.04 -0.60 -14.25
N PRO A 231 -17.16 -0.48 -13.50
CA PRO A 231 -17.16 -0.04 -12.10
C PRO A 231 -16.23 -0.84 -11.17
N GLU A 232 -16.10 -2.15 -11.39
CA GLU A 232 -15.22 -3.01 -10.59
C GLU A 232 -13.73 -2.72 -10.86
N GLU A 233 -13.36 -2.49 -12.13
CA GLU A 233 -11.98 -2.16 -12.52
C GLU A 233 -11.61 -0.74 -12.10
N ALA A 234 -12.59 0.17 -12.14
CA ALA A 234 -12.45 1.55 -11.71
C ALA A 234 -12.35 1.72 -10.19
N LYS A 235 -12.72 0.70 -9.41
CA LYS A 235 -12.97 0.81 -7.96
C LYS A 235 -11.78 1.41 -7.21
N GLU A 236 -10.58 0.87 -7.44
CA GLU A 236 -9.37 1.28 -6.72
C GLU A 236 -8.95 2.71 -7.06
N ILE A 237 -8.85 3.04 -8.36
CA ILE A 237 -8.47 4.39 -8.79
C ILE A 237 -9.52 5.42 -8.38
N THR A 238 -10.81 5.06 -8.39
CA THR A 238 -11.90 5.93 -7.95
C THR A 238 -11.78 6.23 -6.46
N LEU A 239 -11.47 5.22 -5.64
CA LEU A 239 -11.23 5.39 -4.20
C LEU A 239 -10.06 6.36 -3.95
N TYR A 240 -8.95 6.22 -4.69
CA TYR A 240 -7.83 7.15 -4.61
C TYR A 240 -8.18 8.58 -5.03
N LEU A 241 -8.98 8.75 -6.09
CA LEU A 241 -9.43 10.06 -6.55
C LEU A 241 -10.39 10.71 -5.54
N ASP A 242 -11.38 9.98 -5.04
CA ASP A 242 -12.38 10.48 -4.10
C ASP A 242 -11.74 11.03 -2.83
N GLU A 243 -10.76 10.32 -2.29
CA GLU A 243 -10.15 10.76 -1.05
C GLU A 243 -9.18 11.92 -1.22
N ILE A 244 -8.49 12.04 -2.36
CA ILE A 244 -7.75 13.27 -2.66
C ILE A 244 -8.73 14.45 -2.78
N ILE A 245 -9.84 14.26 -3.51
CA ILE A 245 -10.88 15.28 -3.67
C ILE A 245 -11.44 15.71 -2.30
N ASN A 246 -11.62 14.78 -1.37
CA ASN A 246 -12.11 15.07 -0.02
C ASN A 246 -11.07 15.79 0.86
N ILE A 247 -9.79 15.48 0.69
CA ILE A 247 -8.73 16.03 1.55
C ILE A 247 -8.32 17.45 1.10
N ILE A 248 -8.28 17.73 -0.20
CA ILE A 248 -7.83 19.04 -0.72
C ILE A 248 -8.57 20.23 -0.07
N PRO A 249 -9.91 20.25 0.02
CA PRO A 249 -10.65 21.37 0.63
C PRO A 249 -10.45 21.51 2.14
N ARG A 250 -10.09 20.42 2.85
CA ARG A 250 -9.97 20.38 4.31
C ARG A 250 -8.62 20.90 4.83
N ARG A 251 -7.78 21.44 3.95
CA ARG A 251 -6.40 21.87 4.23
C ARG A 251 -6.24 23.36 4.57
N LEU A 252 -7.33 24.06 4.86
CA LEU A 252 -7.33 25.40 5.45
C LEU A 252 -8.03 25.39 6.81
#